data_AF-A0A9E3IAN5-F1
#
_entry.id   AF-A0A9E3IAN5-F1
#
_cell.length_a   1.000
_cell.length_b   1.000
_cell.length_c   1.000
_cell.angle_alpha   90.00
_cell.angle_beta   90.00
_cell.angle_gamma   90.00
#
_symmetry.space_group_name_H-M   'P 1'
#
loop_
_entity.id
_entity.type
_entity.pdbx_description
1 polymer ?
#
loop_
_entity_poly.entity_id
_entity_poly.type
_entity_poly.pdbx_seq_one_letter_code
_entity_poly.pdbx_strand_id
1 'polypeptide(L)' 'MDMLRVWPIICQFGIGAVLCFVGIWGGLRGRYLDLKIAEDRRLLIILIAGFLLMLAVVCIFTFLAPGWASGDSL' A
#
# COMPACT_ATOMS: atom_id res chain seq x y z
N MET A 1 10.75 -2.73 20.61
CA MET A 1 9.93 -2.75 19.39
C MET A 1 9.97 -1.36 18.81
N ASP A 2 10.48 -1.19 17.59
CA ASP A 2 10.64 0.10 16.89
C ASP A 2 9.29 0.76 16.54
N MET A 3 8.47 1.08 17.54
CA MET A 3 7.21 1.80 17.37
C MET A 3 7.43 3.16 16.68
N LEU A 4 8.59 3.78 16.89
CA LEU A 4 9.04 4.98 16.18
C LEU A 4 9.19 4.79 14.66
N ARG A 5 9.48 3.57 14.19
CA ARG A 5 9.59 3.27 12.74
C ARG A 5 8.30 2.76 12.13
N VAL A 6 7.48 2.07 12.93
CA VAL A 6 6.16 1.56 12.52
C VAL A 6 5.14 2.69 12.39
N TRP A 7 5.13 3.64 13.34
CA TRP A 7 4.12 4.69 13.41
C TRP A 7 4.03 5.58 12.16
N PRO A 8 5.15 6.04 11.56
CA PRO A 8 5.12 6.78 10.29
C PRO A 8 4.50 5.98 9.15
N ILE A 9 4.79 4.68 9.05
CA ILE A 9 4.23 3.79 8.02
C ILE A 9 2.71 3.69 8.21
N ILE A 10 2.24 3.48 9.44
CA ILE A 10 0.81 3.40 9.75
C ILE A 10 0.11 4.72 9.41
N CYS A 11 0.67 5.87 9.78
CA CYS A 11 0.07 7.16 9.45
C CYS A 11 0.01 7.38 7.94
N GLN A 12 1.10 7.16 7.23
CA GLN A 12 1.20 7.51 5.80
C GLN A 12 0.42 6.52 4.91
N PHE A 13 0.64 5.21 5.09
CA PHE A 13 -0.07 4.19 4.33
C PHE A 13 -1.47 3.92 4.88
N GLY A 14 -1.71 4.04 6.18
CA GLY A 14 -3.05 3.87 6.75
C GLY A 14 -4.02 4.96 6.30
N ILE A 15 -3.63 6.24 6.39
CA ILE A 15 -4.43 7.34 5.85
C ILE A 15 -4.56 7.21 4.34
N GLY A 16 -3.47 6.85 3.65
CA GLY A 16 -3.48 6.57 2.21
C GLY A 16 -4.48 5.47 1.81
N ALA A 17 -4.56 4.38 2.58
CA ALA A 17 -5.49 3.28 2.35
C ALA A 17 -6.94 3.72 2.53
N VAL A 18 -7.24 4.53 3.56
CA VAL A 18 -8.57 5.10 3.78
C VAL A 18 -8.97 5.99 2.61
N LEU A 19 -8.09 6.90 2.18
CA LEU A 19 -8.35 7.78 1.03
C LEU A 19 -8.54 6.98 -0.27
N CYS A 20 -7.73 5.95 -0.48
CA CYS A 20 -7.84 5.07 -1.64
C CYS A 20 -9.17 4.31 -1.63
N PHE A 21 -9.59 3.81 -0.47
CA PHE A 21 -10.88 3.15 -0.29
C PHE A 21 -12.05 4.10 -0.57
N VAL A 22 -12.00 5.34 -0.07
CA VAL A 22 -13.03 6.36 -0.36
C VAL A 22 -13.08 6.69 -1.86
N GLY A 23 -11.93 6.77 -2.53
CA GLY A 23 -11.85 6.97 -3.98
C GLY A 23 -12.49 5.82 -4.77
N ILE A 24 -12.17 4.57 -4.43
CA ILE A 24 -12.77 3.37 -5.05
C ILE A 24 -14.28 3.36 -4.80
N TRP A 25 -14.71 3.64 -3.57
CA TRP A 25 -16.12 3.70 -3.21
C TRP A 25 -16.89 4.76 -4.01
N GLY A 26 -16.29 5.95 -4.17
CA GLY A 26 -16.84 7.01 -5.02
C GLY A 26 -16.94 6.59 -6.48
N GLY A 27 -15.90 5.95 -7.04
CA GLY A 27 -15.88 5.44 -8.41
C GLY A 27 -16.95 4.37 -8.67
N LEU A 28 -17.17 3.47 -7.72
CA LEU A 28 -18.22 2.45 -7.78
C LEU A 28 -19.63 3.08 -7.72
N ARG A 29 -19.86 4.01 -6.78
CA ARG A 29 -21.16 4.70 -6.67
C ARG A 29 -21.48 5.57 -7.89
N GLY A 30 -20.47 6.21 -8.47
CA GLY A 30 -20.60 7.04 -9.65
C GLY A 30 -20.77 6.27 -10.97
N ARG A 31 -20.74 4.91 -10.94
CA ARG A 31 -20.68 4.04 -12.13
C ARG A 31 -19.48 4.31 -13.06
N TYR A 32 -18.46 5.01 -12.57
CA TYR A 32 -17.21 5.24 -13.32
C TYR A 32 -16.27 4.03 -13.26
N LEU A 33 -16.44 3.16 -12.27
CA LEU A 33 -15.67 1.94 -12.12
C LEU A 33 -16.66 0.77 -12.09
N ASP A 34 -16.76 0.02 -13.20
CA ASP A 34 -17.66 -1.12 -13.33
C ASP A 34 -16.88 -2.44 -13.23
N LEU A 35 -17.06 -3.14 -12.11
CA LEU A 35 -16.40 -4.42 -11.83
C LEU A 35 -16.79 -5.53 -12.83
N LYS A 36 -17.85 -5.33 -13.61
CA LYS A 36 -18.25 -6.24 -14.69
C LYS A 36 -17.34 -6.12 -15.92
N ILE A 37 -16.75 -4.95 -16.13
CA ILE A 37 -15.80 -4.71 -17.21
C ILE A 37 -14.42 -5.25 -16.80
N ALA A 38 -13.83 -6.06 -17.68
CA ALA A 38 -12.54 -6.70 -17.40
C ALA A 38 -11.40 -5.68 -17.28
N GLU A 39 -11.44 -4.59 -18.05
CA GLU A 39 -10.50 -3.46 -18.00
C GLU A 39 -10.50 -2.79 -16.62
N ASP A 40 -11.67 -2.36 -16.13
CA ASP A 40 -11.82 -1.68 -14.84
C ASP A 40 -11.38 -2.56 -13.67
N ARG A 41 -11.69 -3.86 -13.75
CA ARG A 41 -11.22 -4.84 -12.75
C ARG A 41 -9.70 -4.97 -12.77
N ARG A 42 -9.05 -4.97 -13.95
CA ARG A 42 -7.58 -4.97 -14.06
C ARG A 42 -6.98 -3.69 -13.47
N LEU A 43 -7.57 -2.52 -13.76
CA LEU A 43 -7.14 -1.26 -13.18
C LEU A 43 -7.20 -1.28 -11.65
N LEU A 44 -8.28 -1.79 -11.08
CA LEU A 44 -8.43 -1.92 -9.64
C LEU A 44 -7.41 -2.90 -9.04
N ILE A 45 -7.15 -4.03 -9.70
CA ILE A 45 -6.11 -4.98 -9.28
C ILE A 45 -4.73 -4.32 -9.31
N ILE A 46 -4.39 -3.59 -10.37
CA ILE A 46 -3.10 -2.88 -10.50
C ILE A 46 -2.96 -1.82 -9.40
N LEU A 47 -4.02 -1.08 -9.10
CA LEU A 47 -4.03 -0.07 -8.04
C LEU A 47 -3.72 -0.70 -6.67
N ILE A 48 -4.44 -1.78 -6.31
CA ILE A 48 -4.25 -2.48 -5.04
C ILE A 48 -2.86 -3.13 -4.98
N ALA A 49 -2.45 -3.80 -6.06
CA ALA A 49 -1.15 -4.44 -6.14
C ALA A 49 0.00 -3.42 -6.02
N GLY A 50 -0.10 -2.26 -6.68
CA GLY A 50 0.87 -1.19 -6.60
C GLY A 50 0.97 -0.59 -5.19
N PHE A 51 -0.17 -0.40 -4.51
CA PHE A 51 -0.19 0.05 -3.13
C PHE A 51 0.49 -0.94 -2.19
N LEU A 52 0.15 -2.23 -2.29
CA LEU A 52 0.76 -3.29 -1.48
C LEU A 52 2.25 -3.47 -1.78
N LEU A 53 2.67 -3.35 -3.04
CA LEU A 53 4.07 -3.41 -3.44
C LEU A 53 4.85 -2.26 -2.80
N MET A 54 4.36 -1.02 -2.90
CA MET A 54 5.01 0.13 -2.26
C MET A 54 5.10 -0.02 -0.74
N LEU A 55 4.03 -0.51 -0.10
CA LEU A 55 4.05 -0.80 1.33
C LEU A 55 5.12 -1.85 1.68
N ALA A 56 5.20 -2.94 0.91
CA ALA A 56 6.20 -3.98 1.11
C ALA A 56 7.63 -3.44 0.96
N VAL A 57 7.88 -2.63 -0.07
CA VAL A 57 9.18 -1.97 -0.29
C VAL A 57 9.56 -1.12 0.91
N VAL A 58 8.66 -0.26 1.40
CA VAL A 58 8.91 0.59 2.57
C VAL A 58 9.17 -0.24 3.83
N CYS A 59 8.43 -1.33 4.03
CA CYS A 59 8.69 -2.26 5.14
C CYS A 59 10.08 -2.91 5.04
N ILE A 60 10.49 -3.36 3.86
CA ILE A 60 11.82 -3.94 3.63
C ILE A 60 12.90 -2.91 3.98
N PHE A 61 12.80 -1.68 3.48
CA PHE A 61 13.79 -0.65 3.78
C PHE A 61 13.79 -0.22 5.25
N THR A 62 12.65 -0.27 5.93
CA THR A 62 12.54 0.18 7.32
C THR A 62 13.06 -0.86 8.31
N PHE A 63 12.83 -2.15 8.05
CA PHE A 63 13.16 -3.23 8.98
C PHE A 63 14.36 -4.08 8.55
N LEU A 64 14.60 -4.26 7.25
CA LEU A 64 15.66 -5.14 6.72
C LEU A 64 16.95 -4.39 6.38
N ALA A 65 16.86 -3.19 5.81
CA ALA A 65 18.05 -2.37 5.48
C ALA A 65 18.97 -2.04 6.68
N PRO A 66 18.48 -1.82 7.91
CA PRO A 66 19.35 -1.65 9.08
C PRO A 66 20.25 -2.87 9.33
N GLY A 67 19.74 -4.08 9.10
CA GLY A 67 20.52 -5.31 9.20
C GLY A 67 21.59 -5.41 8.13
N TRP A 68 21.30 -4.96 6.91
CA TRP A 68 22.27 -4.92 5.81
C TRP A 68 23.43 -3.96 6.06
N ALA A 69 23.18 -2.82 6.71
CA ALA A 69 24.22 -1.87 7.09
C ALA A 69 25.11 -2.37 8.24
N SER A 70 24.60 -3.32 9.05
CA SER A 70 25.27 -3.84 10.23
C SER A 70 26.20 -5.02 9.92
N GLY A 71 26.07 -5.64 8.75
CA GLY A 71 26.88 -6.80 8.34
C GLY A 71 26.51 -8.11 9.03
N ASP A 72 25.51 -8.12 9.91
CA ASP A 72 25.03 -9.35 10.55
C ASP A 72 24.19 -10.18 9.58
N SER A 73 24.61 -11.41 9.35
CA SER A 73 23.81 -12.44 8.68
C SER A 73 22.66 -12.85 9.59
N LEU A 74 21.43 -12.81 9.04
CA LEU A 74 20.15 -13.26 9.61
C LEU A 74 20.25 -14.34 10.69
#